data_AF-A0A821Q3E8-F1
#
_entry.id   AF-A0A821Q3E8-F1
#
_cell.length_a   1.000
_cell.length_b   1.000
_cell.length_c   1.000
_cell.angle_alpha   90.00
_cell.angle_beta   90.00
_cell.angle_gamma   90.00
#
_symmetry.space_group_name_H-M   'P 1'
#
loop_
_entity.id
_entity.type
_entity.pdbx_description
1 polymer ?
#
loop_
_entity_poly.entity_id
_entity_poly.type
_entity_poly.pdbx_seq_one_letter_code
_entity_poly.pdbx_strand_id
1 'polypeptide(L)'
;MNLFFQPSTCRTEFEKHLKKIEYDAHRAATFSAENHHKFFLGHMIVFRMHLNKSEEYIRKCDTIIKTCGTPCETTPRMVRWRRLALAEINRVRDDIQHSRQSYKDLLLHVHRKLNHFRRRATSRSKEAIASLEACTRHRL
;
A
#
# COMPACT_ATOMS: atom_id res chain seq x y z
N MET A 1 -30.04 20.09 22.45
CA MET A 1 -29.15 20.38 23.60
C MET A 1 -28.20 21.49 23.16
N ASN A 2 -28.37 22.72 23.67
CA ASN A 2 -27.54 23.86 23.28
C ASN A 2 -26.14 23.73 23.91
N LEU A 3 -25.16 23.28 23.11
CA LEU A 3 -23.74 23.13 23.51
C LEU A 3 -23.03 24.46 23.83
N PHE A 4 -23.72 25.60 23.70
CA PHE A 4 -23.14 26.93 23.86
C PHE A 4 -22.99 27.42 25.31
N PHE A 5 -23.59 26.76 26.30
CA PHE A 5 -23.59 27.18 27.72
C PHE A 5 -22.89 26.17 28.66
N GLN A 6 -21.81 25.52 28.23
CA GLN A 6 -21.03 24.62 29.10
C GLN A 6 -19.80 25.31 29.72
N PRO A 7 -19.36 24.90 30.93
CA PRO A 7 -18.15 25.41 31.56
C PRO A 7 -16.95 25.28 30.61
N SER A 8 -16.17 26.36 30.44
CA SER A 8 -15.09 26.45 29.45
C SER A 8 -14.10 25.28 29.51
N THR A 9 -13.81 24.75 30.70
CA THR A 9 -12.91 23.62 30.89
C THR A 9 -13.49 22.28 30.40
N CYS A 10 -14.79 22.02 30.61
CA CYS A 10 -15.43 20.78 30.14
C CYS A 10 -15.45 20.74 28.60
N ARG A 11 -15.77 21.88 27.98
CA ARG A 11 -15.73 22.05 26.52
C ARG A 11 -14.32 21.88 25.96
N THR A 12 -13.32 22.48 26.61
CA THR A 12 -11.92 22.38 26.17
C THR A 12 -11.40 20.95 26.17
N GLU A 13 -11.66 20.17 27.23
CA GLU A 13 -11.25 18.76 27.30
C GLU A 13 -12.01 17.90 26.27
N PHE A 14 -13.29 18.17 26.04
CA PHE A 14 -14.05 17.50 24.98
C PHE A 14 -13.48 17.80 23.57
N GLU A 15 -13.19 19.06 23.25
CA GLU A 15 -12.59 19.45 21.98
C GLU A 15 -11.20 18.82 21.78
N LYS A 16 -10.40 18.74 22.85
CA LYS A 16 -9.10 18.04 22.84
C LYS A 16 -9.25 16.55 22.56
N HIS A 17 -10.26 15.89 23.14
CA HIS A 17 -10.56 14.49 22.84
C HIS A 17 -10.97 14.28 21.38
N LEU A 18 -11.83 15.15 20.83
CA LEU A 18 -12.23 15.08 19.43
C LEU A 18 -11.04 15.27 18.49
N LYS A 19 -10.21 16.30 18.71
CA LYS A 19 -8.99 16.54 17.92
C LYS A 19 -8.04 15.34 17.94
N LYS A 20 -7.91 14.67 19.08
CA LYS A 20 -7.09 13.44 19.19
C LYS A 20 -7.67 12.29 18.36
N ILE A 21 -9.00 12.09 18.39
CA ILE A 21 -9.67 11.05 17.58
C ILE A 21 -9.46 11.32 16.09
N GLU A 22 -9.62 12.59 15.67
CA GLU A 22 -9.41 13.02 14.29
C GLU A 22 -7.95 12.80 13.85
N TYR A 23 -6.99 13.25 14.66
CA TYR A 23 -5.56 13.07 14.38
C TYR A 23 -5.18 11.59 14.23
N ASP A 24 -5.65 10.74 15.16
CA ASP A 24 -5.38 9.29 15.11
C ASP A 24 -5.95 8.65 13.83
N ALA A 25 -7.16 9.06 13.42
CA ALA A 25 -7.80 8.57 12.19
C ALA A 25 -7.06 9.04 10.94
N HIS A 26 -6.69 10.32 10.87
CA HIS A 26 -5.94 10.87 9.75
C HIS A 26 -4.57 10.18 9.60
N ARG A 27 -3.82 10.04 10.71
CA ARG A 27 -2.53 9.36 10.71
C ARG A 27 -2.63 7.91 10.23
N ALA A 28 -3.68 7.19 10.63
CA ALA A 28 -3.92 5.82 10.18
C ALA A 28 -4.20 5.75 8.66
N ALA A 29 -4.98 6.69 8.12
CA ALA A 29 -5.25 6.77 6.69
C ALA A 29 -3.98 7.05 5.88
N THR A 30 -3.18 8.04 6.30
CA THR A 30 -1.90 8.38 5.64
C THR A 30 -0.93 7.21 5.66
N PHE A 31 -0.78 6.54 6.81
CA PHE A 31 0.05 5.34 6.91
C PHE A 31 -0.42 4.22 5.98
N SER A 32 -1.75 4.05 5.83
CA SER A 32 -2.30 3.09 4.88
C SER A 32 -1.90 3.43 3.44
N ALA A 33 -2.11 4.68 3.02
CA ALA A 33 -1.80 5.15 1.68
C ALA A 33 -0.31 4.97 1.34
N GLU A 34 0.58 5.35 2.26
CA GLU A 34 2.02 5.16 2.10
C GLU A 34 2.40 3.68 1.92
N ASN A 35 1.78 2.78 2.68
CA ASN A 35 2.08 1.34 2.57
C ASN A 35 1.62 0.78 1.23
N HIS A 36 0.44 1.17 0.74
CA HIS A 36 -0.01 0.77 -0.60
C HIS A 36 0.95 1.26 -1.67
N HIS A 37 1.38 2.53 -1.58
CA HIS A 37 2.33 3.11 -2.53
C HIS A 37 3.68 2.37 -2.52
N LYS A 38 4.26 2.14 -1.33
CA LYS A 38 5.52 1.41 -1.17
C LYS A 38 5.43 -0.02 -1.69
N PHE A 39 4.31 -0.70 -1.44
CA PHE A 39 4.06 -2.05 -1.95
C PHE A 39 4.13 -2.11 -3.48
N PHE A 40 3.39 -1.23 -4.16
CA PHE A 40 3.40 -1.20 -5.62
C PHE A 40 4.77 -0.81 -6.18
N LEU A 41 5.40 0.23 -5.61
CA LEU A 41 6.68 0.72 -6.08
C LEU A 41 7.77 -0.37 -5.98
N GLY A 42 7.82 -1.10 -4.86
CA GLY A 42 8.77 -2.19 -4.66
C GLY A 42 8.65 -3.28 -5.72
N HIS A 43 7.43 -3.75 -5.97
CA HIS A 43 7.19 -4.78 -7.00
C HIS A 43 7.45 -4.27 -8.42
N MET A 44 7.07 -3.03 -8.74
CA MET A 44 7.36 -2.44 -10.05
C MET A 44 8.86 -2.35 -10.34
N ILE A 45 9.67 -2.00 -9.33
CA ILE A 45 11.14 -1.96 -9.48
C ILE A 45 11.69 -3.36 -9.80
N VAL A 46 11.25 -4.38 -9.08
CA VAL A 46 11.69 -5.77 -9.30
C VAL A 46 11.26 -6.26 -10.68
N PHE A 47 10.00 -6.02 -11.09
CA PHE A 47 9.53 -6.39 -12.42
C PHE A 47 10.36 -5.72 -13.52
N ARG A 48 10.62 -4.41 -13.37
CA ARG A 48 11.44 -3.67 -14.32
C ARG A 48 12.87 -4.21 -14.40
N MET A 49 13.47 -4.61 -13.29
CA MET A 49 14.80 -5.21 -13.27
C MET A 49 14.85 -6.49 -14.14
N HIS A 50 13.89 -7.40 -13.96
CA HIS A 50 13.83 -8.63 -14.75
C HIS A 50 13.50 -8.37 -16.23
N LEU A 51 12.58 -7.44 -16.52
CA LEU A 51 12.26 -7.05 -17.90
C LEU A 51 13.46 -6.41 -18.61
N ASN A 52 14.17 -5.49 -17.97
CA ASN A 52 15.39 -4.89 -18.53
C ASN A 52 16.46 -5.95 -18.84
N LYS A 53 16.62 -6.94 -17.96
CA LYS A 53 17.55 -8.05 -18.18
C LYS A 53 17.12 -8.94 -19.35
N SER A 54 15.81 -9.20 -19.49
CA SER A 54 15.27 -9.93 -20.65
C SER A 54 15.50 -9.16 -21.95
N GLU A 55 15.31 -7.84 -21.93
CA GLU A 55 15.54 -6.96 -23.06
C GLU A 55 17.02 -6.97 -23.49
N GLU A 56 17.96 -6.97 -22.53
CA GLU A 56 19.40 -7.06 -22.83
C GLU A 56 19.73 -8.34 -23.62
N TYR A 57 19.16 -9.48 -23.24
CA TYR A 57 19.35 -10.74 -23.98
C TYR A 57 18.72 -10.70 -25.38
N ILE A 58 17.55 -10.07 -25.53
CA ILE A 58 16.89 -9.89 -26.83
C ILE A 58 17.74 -8.99 -27.73
N ARG A 59 18.24 -7.86 -27.24
CA ARG A 59 19.12 -6.95 -27.99
C ARG A 59 20.41 -7.63 -28.46
N LYS A 60 21.00 -8.50 -27.62
CA LYS A 60 22.16 -9.32 -28.00
C LYS A 60 21.80 -10.27 -29.15
N CYS A 61 20.60 -10.85 -29.14
CA CYS A 61 20.11 -11.68 -30.23
C CYS A 61 19.95 -10.88 -31.53
N ASP A 62 19.31 -9.71 -31.45
CA ASP A 62 19.07 -8.84 -32.61
C ASP A 62 20.37 -8.36 -33.25
N THR A 63 21.38 -8.06 -32.42
CA THR A 63 22.71 -7.65 -32.90
C THR A 63 23.37 -8.75 -33.73
N ILE A 64 23.34 -10.01 -33.25
CA ILE A 64 23.89 -11.14 -34.00
C ILE A 64 23.16 -11.32 -35.33
N ILE A 65 21.83 -11.32 -35.31
CA ILE A 65 21.01 -11.52 -36.51
C ILE A 65 21.36 -10.47 -37.58
N LYS A 66 21.50 -9.20 -37.19
CA LYS A 66 21.88 -8.12 -38.13
C LYS A 66 23.25 -8.29 -38.77
N THR A 67 24.20 -8.90 -38.06
CA THR A 67 25.59 -9.08 -38.51
C THR A 67 25.85 -10.38 -39.26
N CYS A 68 24.82 -11.21 -39.42
CA CYS A 68 24.99 -12.60 -39.79
C CYS A 68 24.34 -12.89 -41.14
N GLY A 69 25.16 -13.28 -42.12
CA GLY A 69 24.72 -13.61 -43.49
C GLY A 69 24.16 -15.01 -43.67
N THR A 70 23.86 -15.75 -42.59
CA THR A 70 23.39 -17.15 -42.58
C THR A 70 22.37 -17.37 -41.45
N PRO A 71 21.71 -18.55 -41.32
CA PRO A 71 20.75 -18.80 -40.23
C PRO A 71 21.42 -18.93 -38.85
N CYS A 72 21.75 -17.81 -38.20
CA CYS A 72 22.36 -17.78 -36.86
C CYS A 72 21.39 -18.12 -35.72
N GLU A 73 20.09 -18.22 -36.01
CA GLU A 73 19.05 -18.44 -35.01
C GLU A 73 19.21 -19.74 -34.23
N THR A 74 19.84 -20.74 -34.84
CA THR A 74 20.07 -22.07 -34.26
C THR A 74 21.40 -22.16 -33.52
N THR A 75 22.22 -21.11 -33.53
CA THR A 75 23.50 -21.13 -32.82
C THR A 75 23.29 -21.35 -31.31
N PRO A 76 24.13 -22.15 -30.64
CA PRO A 76 23.99 -22.41 -29.20
C PRO A 76 23.93 -21.14 -28.35
N ARG A 77 24.66 -20.10 -28.77
CA ARG A 77 24.69 -18.79 -28.12
C ARG A 77 23.35 -18.06 -28.19
N MET A 78 22.71 -18.04 -29.36
CA MET A 78 21.38 -17.47 -29.57
C MET A 78 20.30 -18.21 -28.78
N VAL A 79 20.31 -19.54 -28.86
CA VAL A 79 19.37 -20.39 -28.11
C VAL A 79 19.51 -20.15 -26.60
N ARG A 80 20.74 -20.03 -26.09
CA ARG A 80 20.99 -19.71 -24.68
C ARG A 80 20.40 -18.37 -24.28
N TRP A 81 20.63 -17.31 -25.04
CA TRP A 81 20.10 -15.98 -24.71
C TRP A 81 18.57 -15.92 -24.82
N ARG A 82 17.97 -16.54 -25.83
CA ARG A 82 16.51 -16.68 -25.94
C ARG A 82 15.92 -17.40 -24.73
N ARG A 83 16.54 -18.50 -24.27
CA ARG A 83 16.14 -19.21 -23.04
C ARG A 83 16.26 -18.35 -21.79
N LEU A 84 17.35 -17.59 -21.65
CA LEU A 84 17.54 -16.69 -20.51
C LEU A 84 16.52 -15.54 -20.51
N ALA A 85 16.24 -14.94 -21.66
CA ALA A 85 15.19 -13.92 -21.80
C ALA A 85 13.82 -14.46 -21.38
N LEU A 86 13.44 -15.64 -21.91
CA LEU A 86 12.19 -16.31 -21.56
C LEU A 86 12.10 -16.63 -20.06
N ALA A 87 13.21 -17.05 -19.45
CA ALA A 87 13.25 -17.33 -18.00
C ALA A 87 12.99 -16.06 -17.18
N GLU A 88 13.57 -14.91 -17.53
CA GLU A 88 13.31 -13.65 -16.83
C GLU A 88 11.87 -13.15 -17.06
N ILE A 89 11.30 -13.33 -18.26
CA ILE A 89 9.89 -13.01 -18.54
C ILE A 89 8.95 -13.88 -17.69
N ASN A 90 9.23 -15.18 -17.61
CA ASN A 90 8.43 -16.10 -16.80
C ASN A 90 8.51 -15.77 -15.31
N ARG A 91 9.69 -15.36 -14.81
CA ARG A 91 9.81 -14.86 -13.42
C ARG A 91 8.88 -13.69 -13.16
N VAL A 92 8.86 -12.68 -14.04
CA VAL A 92 7.94 -11.54 -13.89
C VAL A 92 6.49 -11.99 -13.88
N ARG A 93 6.12 -12.93 -14.76
CA ARG A 93 4.76 -13.48 -14.82
C ARG A 93 4.37 -14.14 -13.49
N ASP A 94 5.26 -14.93 -12.91
CA ASP A 94 5.03 -15.63 -11.65
C ASP A 94 5.00 -14.64 -10.47
N ASP A 95 5.92 -13.67 -10.45
CA ASP A 95 5.97 -12.62 -9.43
C ASP A 95 4.73 -11.72 -9.47
N ILE A 96 4.15 -11.44 -10.66
CA ILE A 96 2.88 -10.70 -10.78
C ILE A 96 1.75 -11.47 -10.08
N GLN A 97 1.67 -12.78 -10.27
CA GLN A 97 0.65 -13.59 -9.59
C GLN A 97 0.82 -13.56 -8.08
N HIS A 98 2.07 -13.74 -7.61
CA HIS A 98 2.38 -13.64 -6.19
C HIS A 98 2.05 -12.25 -5.62
N SER A 99 2.45 -11.18 -6.31
CA SER A 99 2.21 -9.80 -5.89
C SER A 99 0.71 -9.47 -5.84
N ARG A 100 -0.09 -10.00 -6.78
CA ARG A 100 -1.56 -9.86 -6.76
C ARG A 100 -2.17 -10.50 -5.53
N GLN A 101 -1.71 -11.71 -5.17
CA GLN A 101 -2.20 -12.40 -3.99
C GLN A 101 -1.78 -11.67 -2.70
N SER A 102 -0.51 -11.30 -2.57
CA SER A 102 -0.01 -10.54 -1.42
C SER A 102 -0.72 -9.18 -1.28
N TYR A 103 -1.07 -8.53 -2.40
CA TYR A 103 -1.84 -7.29 -2.36
C TYR A 103 -3.27 -7.49 -1.86
N LYS A 104 -3.92 -8.60 -2.24
CA LYS A 104 -5.25 -8.95 -1.73
C LYS A 104 -5.21 -9.13 -0.22
N ASP A 105 -4.18 -9.79 0.30
CA ASP A 105 -3.99 -9.99 1.74
C ASP A 105 -3.73 -8.66 2.47
N LEU A 106 -2.94 -7.76 1.86
CA LEU A 106 -2.75 -6.39 2.35
C LEU A 106 -4.08 -5.63 2.43
N LEU A 107 -4.92 -5.70 1.39
CA LEU A 107 -6.24 -5.05 1.37
C LEU A 107 -7.15 -5.58 2.47
N LEU A 108 -7.19 -6.91 2.67
CA LEU A 108 -7.97 -7.53 3.74
C LEU A 108 -7.48 -7.08 5.12
N HIS A 109 -6.16 -7.04 5.33
CA HIS A 109 -5.58 -6.57 6.58
C HIS A 109 -5.93 -5.11 6.86
N VAL A 110 -5.74 -4.23 5.87
CA VAL A 110 -6.08 -2.80 5.96
C VAL A 110 -7.56 -2.61 6.24
N HIS A 111 -8.44 -3.33 5.55
CA HIS A 111 -9.88 -3.23 5.76
C HIS A 111 -10.29 -3.62 7.19
N ARG A 112 -9.74 -4.71 7.73
CA ARG A 112 -9.96 -5.12 9.13
C ARG A 112 -9.47 -4.04 10.11
N LYS A 113 -8.30 -3.47 9.84
CA LYS A 113 -7.69 -2.42 10.68
C LYS A 113 -8.51 -1.13 10.65
N LEU A 114 -8.98 -0.70 9.49
CA LEU A 114 -9.86 0.48 9.35
C LEU A 114 -11.19 0.27 10.07
N ASN A 115 -11.80 -0.93 9.96
CA ASN A 115 -13.01 -1.26 10.72
C ASN A 115 -12.78 -1.22 12.23
N HIS A 116 -11.63 -1.73 12.70
CA HIS A 116 -11.25 -1.62 14.11
C HIS A 116 -11.12 -0.15 14.55
N PHE A 117 -10.43 0.68 13.77
CA PHE A 117 -10.29 2.12 14.08
C PHE A 117 -11.64 2.83 14.07
N ARG A 118 -12.52 2.53 13.13
CA ARG A 118 -13.88 3.09 13.09
C ARG A 118 -14.66 2.74 14.36
N ARG A 119 -14.69 1.46 14.76
CA ARG A 119 -15.36 1.03 15.99
C ARG A 119 -14.77 1.72 17.24
N ARG A 120 -13.45 1.82 17.30
CA ARG A 120 -12.74 2.50 18.39
C ARG A 120 -13.04 4.00 18.45
N ALA A 121 -13.07 4.67 17.30
CA ALA A 121 -13.43 6.08 17.21
C ALA A 121 -14.86 6.32 17.67
N THR A 122 -15.81 5.45 17.29
CA THR A 122 -17.19 5.49 17.79
C THR A 122 -17.24 5.30 19.31
N SER A 123 -16.52 4.32 19.87
CA SER A 123 -16.47 4.13 21.33
C SER A 123 -15.94 5.36 22.05
N ARG A 124 -14.78 5.88 21.62
CA ARG A 124 -14.14 7.06 22.22
C ARG A 124 -15.00 8.31 22.10
N SER A 125 -15.75 8.45 21.01
CA SER A 125 -16.69 9.57 20.85
C SER A 125 -17.84 9.48 21.85
N LYS A 126 -18.40 8.28 22.08
CA LYS A 126 -19.42 8.04 23.11
C LYS A 126 -18.88 8.32 24.51
N GLU A 127 -17.66 7.86 24.81
CA GLU A 127 -16.98 8.12 26.08
C GLU A 127 -16.73 9.62 26.31
N ALA A 128 -16.34 10.36 25.26
CA ALA A 128 -16.14 11.80 25.34
C ALA A 128 -17.46 12.54 25.60
N ILE A 129 -18.56 12.14 24.96
CA ILE A 129 -19.89 12.69 25.22
C ILE A 129 -20.31 12.41 26.67
N ALA A 130 -20.16 11.15 27.13
CA ALA A 130 -20.50 10.79 28.51
C ALA A 130 -19.66 11.57 29.54
N SER A 131 -18.38 11.78 29.26
CA SER A 131 -17.48 12.58 30.10
C SER A 131 -17.90 14.06 30.14
N LEU A 132 -18.32 14.60 28.99
CA LEU A 132 -18.84 15.96 28.90
C LEU A 132 -20.12 16.12 29.72
N GLU A 133 -21.07 15.19 29.57
CA GLU A 133 -22.31 15.18 30.36
C GLU A 133 -22.03 15.11 31.86
N ALA A 134 -21.14 14.20 32.29
CA ALA A 134 -20.76 14.08 33.69
C ALA A 134 -20.08 15.36 34.23
N CYS A 135 -19.15 15.94 33.47
CA CYS A 135 -18.47 17.19 33.83
C CYS A 135 -19.45 18.36 33.97
N THR A 136 -20.49 18.38 33.12
CA THR A 136 -21.53 19.42 33.17
C THR A 136 -22.47 19.20 34.36
N ARG A 137 -22.84 17.94 34.66
CA ARG A 137 -23.72 17.59 35.80
C ARG A 137 -23.07 17.80 37.16
N HIS A 138 -21.76 17.60 37.30
CA HIS A 138 -21.04 17.83 38.56
C HIS A 138 -20.77 19.30 38.87
N ARG A 139 -21.05 20.21 37.94
CA ARG A 139 -20.81 21.66 38.07
C ARG A 139 -22.09 22.50 38.09
N LEU A 140 -23.25 21.85 37.97
CA LEU A 140 -24.57 22.39 38.31
C LEU A 140 -24.89 21.99 39.75
#